data_AF-A0A553PRJ8-F1
#
_entry.id   AF-A0A553PRJ8-F1
#
_cell.length_a   1.000
_cell.length_b   1.000
_cell.length_c   1.000
_cell.angle_alpha   90.00
_cell.angle_beta   90.00
_cell.angle_gamma   90.00
#
_symmetry.space_group_name_H-M   'P 1'
#
loop_
_entity.id
_entity.type
_entity.pdbx_description
1 polymer ?
#
loop_
_entity_poly.entity_id
_entity_poly.type
_entity_poly.pdbx_seq_one_letter_code
_entity_poly.pdbx_strand_id
1 'polypeptide(L)'
;MLLSLKPPKARRYQASLISLALHWENISPTLYKHLLRDGLLCLPSIRYLRRICSSVSLTVTSLIALSRYLLSTRRLSYVLPGKINSDPLERRFSWYRQLSGGNFFLSVRQFLEAEKKIRVESLVKYSGLDLVDVQCALQTDATNGEEIKESVRILLAALPAEPISSTDFKEQEGIIFYVAGFISRCLLKVKKCEDFYELVIQSQGPPSIQFEDVFDNCLSDFKLASKEFTDQVNRGGLMTPSDLIHMTCLCCLQLQCLIFDDKETEQLFLSMSDHRI
;
A
#
# COMPACT_ATOMS: atom_id res chain seq x y z
N MET A 1 51.69 -18.38 -6.00
CA MET A 1 50.92 -17.18 -5.60
C MET A 1 49.65 -17.13 -6.46
N LEU A 2 48.52 -17.65 -5.97
CA LEU A 2 47.26 -17.73 -6.72
C LEU A 2 46.47 -16.43 -6.57
N LEU A 3 46.37 -15.65 -7.64
CA LEU A 3 45.76 -14.30 -7.67
C LEU A 3 44.20 -14.26 -7.57
N SER A 4 43.53 -15.30 -7.03
CA SER A 4 42.07 -15.26 -6.89
C SER A 4 41.55 -15.99 -5.66
N LEU A 5 40.92 -15.23 -4.77
CA LEU A 5 40.19 -15.69 -3.58
C LEU A 5 38.82 -16.32 -3.91
N LYS A 6 38.29 -16.19 -5.13
CA LYS A 6 36.95 -16.70 -5.50
C LYS A 6 36.98 -18.06 -6.21
N PRO A 7 36.02 -18.96 -5.90
CA PRO A 7 35.89 -20.24 -6.58
C PRO A 7 35.50 -20.03 -8.05
N PRO A 8 35.93 -20.90 -8.97
CA PRO A 8 35.77 -20.72 -10.42
C PRO A 8 34.32 -20.49 -10.88
N LYS A 9 33.34 -21.08 -10.19
CA LYS A 9 31.91 -20.92 -10.49
C LYS A 9 31.34 -19.53 -10.11
N ALA A 10 31.99 -18.81 -9.20
CA ALA A 10 31.55 -17.49 -8.72
C ALA A 10 32.32 -16.33 -9.37
N ARG A 11 33.22 -16.62 -10.32
CA ARG A 11 34.02 -15.60 -11.00
C ARG A 11 33.18 -14.88 -12.04
N ARG A 12 33.20 -13.55 -11.98
CA ARG A 12 32.71 -12.67 -13.05
C ARG A 12 33.92 -12.14 -13.80
N TYR A 13 33.91 -12.29 -15.12
CA TYR A 13 35.01 -11.86 -15.97
C TYR A 13 34.69 -10.51 -16.59
N GLN A 14 35.67 -9.61 -16.65
CA GLN A 14 35.53 -8.37 -17.41
C GLN A 14 35.50 -8.66 -18.91
N ALA A 15 34.82 -7.79 -19.68
CA ALA A 15 34.69 -7.95 -21.13
C ALA A 15 36.05 -7.98 -21.86
N SER A 16 37.00 -7.16 -21.42
CA SER A 16 38.37 -7.12 -21.95
C SER A 16 39.10 -8.46 -21.79
N LEU A 17 38.99 -9.08 -20.62
CA LEU A 17 39.58 -10.38 -20.34
C LEU A 17 38.91 -11.50 -21.13
N ILE A 18 37.59 -11.44 -21.32
CA ILE A 18 36.86 -12.39 -22.18
C ILE A 18 37.35 -12.26 -23.63
N SER A 19 37.51 -11.03 -24.13
CA SER A 19 38.01 -10.78 -25.48
C SER A 19 39.43 -11.30 -25.68
N LEU A 20 40.33 -11.04 -24.72
CA LEU A 20 41.71 -11.55 -24.73
C LEU A 20 41.73 -13.08 -24.70
N ALA A 21 40.95 -13.69 -23.82
CA ALA A 21 40.86 -15.13 -23.68
C ALA A 21 40.31 -15.79 -24.95
N LEU A 22 39.32 -15.18 -25.60
CA LEU A 22 38.78 -15.65 -26.87
C LEU A 22 39.80 -15.52 -28.01
N HIS A 23 40.59 -14.44 -28.02
CA HIS A 23 41.68 -14.26 -28.97
C HIS A 23 42.78 -15.32 -28.78
N TRP A 24 43.16 -15.61 -27.54
CA TRP A 24 44.10 -16.69 -27.23
C TRP A 24 43.56 -18.07 -27.58
N GLU A 25 42.27 -18.35 -27.31
CA GLU A 25 41.64 -19.60 -27.72
C GLU A 25 41.65 -19.76 -29.25
N ASN A 26 41.44 -18.67 -30.00
CA ASN A 26 41.45 -18.67 -31.46
C ASN A 26 42.84 -18.82 -32.07
N ILE A 27 43.87 -18.19 -31.48
CA ILE A 27 45.26 -18.24 -32.00
C ILE A 27 45.95 -19.54 -31.59
N SER A 28 45.82 -19.94 -30.32
CA SER A 28 46.53 -21.10 -29.78
C SER A 28 45.68 -21.82 -28.72
N PRO A 29 44.75 -22.69 -29.16
CA PRO A 29 43.87 -23.42 -28.24
C PRO A 29 44.63 -24.40 -27.34
N THR A 30 45.79 -24.89 -27.79
CA THR A 30 46.67 -25.77 -26.99
C THR A 30 47.32 -25.00 -25.84
N LEU A 31 47.91 -23.83 -26.11
CA LEU A 31 48.47 -22.95 -25.08
C LEU A 31 47.40 -22.51 -24.09
N TYR A 32 46.21 -22.15 -24.57
CA TYR A 32 45.10 -21.76 -23.71
C TYR A 32 44.68 -22.89 -22.75
N LYS A 33 44.60 -24.14 -23.24
CA LYS A 33 44.32 -25.31 -22.39
C LYS A 33 45.41 -25.56 -21.35
N HIS A 34 46.68 -25.39 -21.71
CA HIS A 34 47.80 -25.50 -20.78
C HIS A 34 47.72 -24.44 -19.67
N LEU A 35 47.56 -23.16 -20.04
CA LEU A 35 47.41 -22.06 -19.08
C LEU A 35 46.22 -22.24 -18.14
N LEU A 36 45.12 -22.79 -18.64
CA LEU A 36 43.93 -23.08 -17.85
C LEU A 36 44.10 -24.29 -16.92
N ARG A 37 44.85 -25.31 -17.34
CA ARG A 37 45.19 -26.50 -16.53
C ARG A 37 46.17 -26.13 -15.41
N ASP A 38 47.18 -25.33 -15.73
CA ASP A 38 48.25 -24.97 -14.79
C ASP A 38 47.80 -23.93 -13.76
N GLY A 39 46.60 -23.34 -13.95
CA GLY A 39 45.98 -22.43 -12.98
C GLY A 39 46.77 -21.14 -12.76
N LEU A 40 47.73 -20.83 -13.65
CA LEU A 40 48.61 -19.66 -13.55
C LEU A 40 47.83 -18.35 -13.69
N LEU A 41 46.75 -18.38 -14.48
CA LEU A 41 45.87 -17.24 -14.72
C LEU A 41 44.42 -17.61 -14.41
N CYS A 42 43.66 -16.62 -13.92
CA CYS A 42 42.23 -16.78 -13.67
C CYS A 42 41.44 -16.62 -14.97
N LEU A 43 41.50 -17.65 -15.83
CA LEU A 43 40.88 -17.65 -17.15
C LEU A 43 39.44 -18.21 -17.14
N PRO A 44 38.58 -17.76 -18.08
CA PRO A 44 37.27 -18.36 -18.29
C PRO A 44 37.37 -19.75 -18.89
N SER A 45 36.41 -20.62 -18.59
CA SER A 45 36.38 -21.95 -19.20
C SER A 45 36.09 -21.87 -20.70
N ILE A 46 36.65 -22.79 -21.48
CA ILE A 46 36.39 -22.93 -22.92
C ILE A 46 34.89 -23.04 -23.21
N ARG A 47 34.15 -23.78 -22.38
CA ARG A 47 32.69 -23.90 -22.51
C ARG A 47 31.98 -22.56 -22.33
N TYR A 48 32.45 -21.73 -21.40
CA TYR A 48 31.91 -20.39 -21.18
C TYR A 48 32.20 -19.47 -22.36
N LEU A 49 33.43 -19.49 -22.89
CA LEU A 49 33.82 -18.70 -24.08
C LEU A 49 32.99 -19.06 -25.31
N ARG A 50 32.85 -20.35 -25.61
CA ARG A 50 32.03 -20.82 -26.73
C ARG A 50 30.57 -20.43 -26.59
N ARG A 51 30.01 -20.50 -25.38
CA ARG A 51 28.62 -20.08 -25.12
C ARG A 51 28.41 -18.59 -25.39
N ILE A 52 29.35 -17.74 -24.97
CA ILE A 52 29.28 -16.30 -25.26
C ILE A 52 29.39 -16.08 -26.76
N CYS A 53 30.39 -16.66 -27.41
CA CYS A 53 30.60 -16.53 -28.86
C CYS A 53 29.36 -16.96 -29.66
N SER A 54 28.76 -18.10 -29.31
CA SER A 54 27.54 -18.58 -29.98
C SER A 54 26.36 -17.64 -29.76
N SER A 55 26.18 -17.12 -28.55
CA SER A 55 25.09 -16.18 -28.25
C SER A 55 25.23 -14.86 -29.03
N VAL A 56 26.44 -14.30 -29.08
CA VAL A 56 26.72 -13.05 -29.81
C VAL A 56 26.61 -13.25 -31.32
N SER A 57 27.14 -14.37 -31.83
CA SER A 57 27.03 -14.71 -33.25
C SER A 57 25.56 -14.85 -33.67
N LEU A 58 24.75 -15.52 -32.85
CA LEU A 58 23.32 -15.68 -33.11
C LEU A 58 22.59 -14.34 -33.12
N THR A 59 22.83 -13.46 -32.14
CA THR A 59 22.15 -12.16 -32.07
C THR A 59 22.55 -11.24 -33.23
N VAL A 60 23.83 -11.19 -33.59
CA VAL A 60 24.30 -10.39 -34.74
C VAL A 60 23.73 -10.92 -36.05
N THR A 61 23.80 -12.24 -36.27
CA THR A 61 23.31 -12.85 -37.52
C THR A 61 21.79 -12.68 -37.66
N SER A 62 21.04 -12.88 -36.56
CA SER A 62 19.58 -12.70 -36.57
C SER A 62 19.18 -11.23 -36.76
N LEU A 63 19.89 -10.27 -36.14
CA LEU A 63 19.66 -8.84 -36.37
C LEU A 63 19.92 -8.43 -37.81
N ILE A 64 20.98 -8.95 -38.45
CA ILE A 64 21.26 -8.69 -39.86
C ILE A 64 20.14 -9.27 -40.75
N ALA A 65 19.74 -10.52 -40.52
CA ALA A 65 18.69 -11.17 -41.29
C ALA A 65 17.35 -10.45 -41.15
N LEU A 66 16.97 -10.08 -39.91
CA LEU A 66 15.78 -9.31 -39.62
C LEU A 66 15.83 -7.92 -40.25
N SER A 67 16.97 -7.22 -40.17
CA SER A 67 17.12 -5.90 -40.77
C SER A 67 16.96 -5.96 -42.29
N ARG A 68 17.57 -6.96 -42.95
CA ARG A 68 17.39 -7.18 -44.38
C ARG A 68 15.93 -7.42 -44.75
N TYR A 69 15.22 -8.26 -44.00
CA TYR A 69 13.80 -8.54 -44.21
C TYR A 69 12.93 -7.29 -44.05
N LEU A 70 13.18 -6.49 -43.01
CA LEU A 70 12.43 -5.26 -42.74
C LEU A 70 12.64 -4.18 -43.83
N LEU A 71 13.87 -4.06 -44.35
CA LEU A 71 14.17 -3.12 -45.43
C LEU A 71 13.61 -3.60 -46.78
N SER A 72 13.82 -4.87 -47.14
CA SER A 72 13.44 -5.39 -48.46
C SER A 72 11.93 -5.68 -48.57
N THR A 73 11.35 -6.32 -47.57
CA THR A 73 9.99 -6.88 -47.63
C THR A 73 8.96 -5.91 -47.06
N ARG A 74 9.30 -5.23 -45.96
CA ARG A 74 8.39 -4.26 -45.30
C ARG A 74 8.60 -2.81 -45.74
N ARG A 75 9.54 -2.56 -46.66
CA ARG A 75 9.86 -1.24 -47.25
C ARG A 75 10.07 -0.14 -46.21
N LEU A 76 10.68 -0.47 -45.08
CA LEU A 76 11.05 0.51 -44.06
C LEU A 76 12.31 1.27 -44.52
N SER A 77 12.38 2.58 -44.25
CA SER A 77 13.53 3.41 -44.65
C SER A 77 14.80 3.12 -43.85
N TYR A 78 14.65 2.74 -42.59
CA TYR A 78 15.74 2.40 -41.68
C TYR A 78 15.25 1.47 -40.57
N VAL A 79 16.17 0.79 -39.89
CA VAL A 79 15.89 -0.11 -38.78
C VAL A 79 16.61 0.37 -37.53
N LEU A 80 15.90 0.44 -36.41
CA LEU A 80 16.46 0.82 -35.11
C LEU A 80 16.66 -0.44 -34.25
N PRO A 81 17.87 -1.03 -34.20
CA PRO A 81 18.10 -2.26 -33.43
C PRO A 81 17.87 -2.07 -31.93
N GLY A 82 18.02 -0.85 -31.41
CA GLY A 82 17.70 -0.51 -30.02
C GLY A 82 16.21 -0.59 -29.64
N LYS A 83 15.32 -0.90 -30.58
CA LYS A 83 13.90 -1.20 -30.30
C LYS A 83 13.60 -2.70 -30.23
N ILE A 84 14.59 -3.55 -30.52
CA ILE A 84 14.46 -5.02 -30.59
C ILE A 84 14.92 -5.65 -29.25
N ASN A 85 15.54 -4.87 -28.37
CA ASN A 85 16.00 -5.32 -27.05
C ASN A 85 14.88 -5.38 -26.00
N SER A 86 15.18 -5.99 -24.85
CA SER A 86 14.27 -6.11 -23.71
C SER A 86 14.27 -4.89 -22.79
N ASP A 87 15.12 -3.88 -23.01
CA ASP A 87 15.23 -2.71 -22.12
C ASP A 87 13.88 -2.02 -21.83
N PRO A 88 12.95 -1.85 -22.80
CA PRO A 88 11.64 -1.28 -22.51
C PRO A 88 10.82 -2.13 -21.53
N LEU A 89 10.95 -3.46 -21.60
CA LEU A 89 10.31 -4.38 -20.65
C LEU A 89 10.94 -4.27 -19.26
N GLU A 90 12.27 -4.20 -19.18
CA GLU A 90 13.00 -4.03 -17.90
C GLU A 90 12.69 -2.68 -17.22
N ARG A 91 12.55 -1.63 -18.03
CA ARG A 91 12.07 -0.33 -17.56
C ARG A 91 10.66 -0.43 -17.00
N ARG A 92 9.76 -1.15 -17.68
CA ARG A 92 8.39 -1.40 -17.20
C ARG A 92 8.37 -2.22 -15.91
N PHE A 93 9.23 -3.22 -15.77
CA PHE A 93 9.41 -3.94 -14.51
C PHE A 93 9.89 -3.05 -13.36
N SER A 94 10.71 -2.05 -13.68
CA SER A 94 11.15 -1.06 -12.70
C SER A 94 10.00 -0.18 -12.21
N TRP A 95 9.04 0.16 -13.07
CA TRP A 95 7.84 0.90 -12.68
C TRP A 95 6.97 0.10 -11.70
N TYR A 96 6.75 -1.20 -11.96
CA TYR A 96 5.98 -2.03 -11.02
C TYR A 96 6.62 -2.07 -9.64
N ARG A 97 7.96 -2.22 -9.57
CA ARG A 97 8.68 -2.19 -8.29
C ARG A 97 8.50 -0.86 -7.57
N GLN A 98 8.61 0.26 -8.28
CA GLN A 98 8.44 1.60 -7.70
C GLN A 98 7.01 1.84 -7.21
N LEU A 99 6.00 1.41 -7.98
CA LEU A 99 4.59 1.54 -7.61
C LEU A 99 4.20 0.69 -6.39
N SER A 100 4.96 -0.36 -6.10
CA SER A 100 4.80 -1.18 -4.89
C SER A 100 5.81 -0.83 -3.78
N GLY A 101 6.24 0.43 -3.69
CA GLY A 101 7.09 0.92 -2.61
C GLY A 101 8.56 0.48 -2.69
N GLY A 102 9.04 0.12 -3.88
CA GLY A 102 10.42 -0.36 -4.09
C GLY A 102 10.61 -1.86 -3.82
N ASN A 103 9.52 -2.62 -3.67
CA ASN A 103 9.60 -4.06 -3.45
C ASN A 103 10.07 -4.81 -4.71
N PHE A 104 11.11 -5.63 -4.58
CA PHE A 104 11.62 -6.47 -5.67
C PHE A 104 10.80 -7.74 -5.91
N PHE A 105 10.08 -8.22 -4.89
CA PHE A 105 9.26 -9.43 -4.95
C PHE A 105 7.78 -9.06 -4.96
N LEU A 106 7.26 -8.83 -6.15
CA LEU A 106 5.88 -8.42 -6.38
C LEU A 106 4.93 -9.63 -6.34
N SER A 107 3.80 -9.49 -5.63
CA SER A 107 2.71 -10.46 -5.77
C SER A 107 1.96 -10.24 -7.09
N VAL A 108 1.28 -11.28 -7.59
CA VAL A 108 0.46 -11.19 -8.80
C VAL A 108 -0.62 -10.10 -8.66
N ARG A 109 -1.19 -9.95 -7.46
CA ARG A 109 -2.17 -8.90 -7.16
C ARG A 109 -1.57 -7.50 -7.30
N GLN A 110 -0.40 -7.26 -6.70
CA GLN A 110 0.31 -5.97 -6.80
C GLN A 110 0.68 -5.64 -8.25
N PHE A 111 1.08 -6.65 -9.03
CA PHE A 111 1.37 -6.49 -10.45
C PHE A 111 0.12 -6.03 -11.23
N LEU A 112 -1.03 -6.67 -11.02
CA LEU A 112 -2.28 -6.31 -11.68
C LEU A 112 -2.78 -4.91 -11.26
N GLU A 113 -2.68 -4.56 -9.99
CA GLU A 113 -3.04 -3.23 -9.48
C GLU A 113 -2.15 -2.13 -10.08
N ALA A 114 -0.82 -2.36 -10.14
CA ALA A 114 0.12 -1.43 -10.76
C ALA A 114 -0.11 -1.31 -12.28
N GLU A 115 -0.42 -2.41 -12.96
CA GLU A 115 -0.74 -2.41 -14.39
C GLU A 115 -2.01 -1.61 -14.70
N LYS A 116 -3.06 -1.73 -13.87
CA LYS A 116 -4.27 -0.88 -13.97
C LYS A 116 -3.91 0.59 -13.84
N LYS A 117 -3.09 0.93 -12.84
CA LYS A 117 -2.65 2.32 -12.59
C LYS A 117 -1.87 2.89 -13.78
N ILE A 118 -0.89 2.15 -14.32
CA ILE A 118 -0.09 2.57 -15.49
C ILE A 118 -0.98 2.77 -16.72
N ARG A 119 -1.99 1.90 -16.91
CA ARG A 119 -2.92 2.01 -18.04
C ARG A 119 -3.78 3.26 -17.96
N VAL A 120 -4.34 3.55 -16.77
CA VAL A 120 -5.11 4.78 -16.53
C VAL A 120 -4.23 6.00 -16.74
N GLU A 121 -3.02 6.03 -16.17
CA GLU A 121 -2.08 7.13 -16.36
C GLU A 121 -1.71 7.35 -17.83
N SER A 122 -1.51 6.27 -18.60
CA SER A 122 -1.26 6.36 -20.03
C SER A 122 -2.47 6.92 -20.78
N LEU A 123 -3.68 6.49 -20.45
CA LEU A 123 -4.90 6.98 -21.10
C LEU A 123 -5.12 8.46 -20.82
N VAL A 124 -4.95 8.91 -19.57
CA VAL A 124 -5.04 10.32 -19.16
C VAL A 124 -4.04 11.16 -19.95
N LYS A 125 -2.76 10.76 -19.99
CA LYS A 125 -1.70 11.51 -20.70
C LYS A 125 -1.94 11.71 -22.20
N TYR A 126 -2.58 10.77 -22.87
CA TYR A 126 -2.84 10.85 -24.32
C TYR A 126 -4.24 11.33 -24.70
N SER A 127 -5.17 11.39 -23.73
CA SER A 127 -6.54 11.90 -23.96
C SER A 127 -6.65 13.41 -23.77
N GLY A 128 -5.61 14.07 -23.25
CA GLY A 128 -5.66 15.50 -22.91
C GLY A 128 -6.62 15.82 -21.76
N LEU A 129 -7.14 14.80 -21.10
CA LEU A 129 -8.02 14.91 -19.93
C LEU A 129 -7.15 15.08 -18.69
N ASP A 130 -7.53 15.98 -17.80
CA ASP A 130 -6.87 16.05 -16.50
C ASP A 130 -7.33 14.87 -15.63
N LEU A 131 -6.50 14.45 -14.67
CA LEU A 131 -6.85 13.36 -13.74
C LEU A 131 -8.13 13.66 -12.97
N VAL A 132 -8.42 14.96 -12.78
CA VAL A 132 -9.65 15.49 -12.19
C VAL A 132 -10.86 15.22 -13.08
N ASP A 133 -10.74 15.38 -14.40
CA ASP A 133 -11.83 15.13 -15.36
C ASP A 133 -12.17 13.65 -15.44
N VAL A 134 -11.14 12.78 -15.42
CA VAL A 134 -11.33 11.33 -15.36
C VAL A 134 -11.90 10.89 -14.03
N GLN A 135 -11.54 11.55 -12.92
CA GLN A 135 -12.14 11.28 -11.62
C GLN A 135 -13.62 11.74 -11.57
N CYS A 136 -13.95 12.90 -12.16
CA CYS A 136 -15.34 13.35 -12.33
C CYS A 136 -16.16 12.41 -13.22
N ALA A 137 -15.58 11.91 -14.32
CA ALA A 137 -16.25 10.99 -15.24
C ALA A 137 -16.33 9.55 -14.71
N LEU A 138 -15.49 9.16 -13.75
CA LEU A 138 -15.59 7.87 -13.04
C LEU A 138 -16.44 7.98 -11.75
N GLN A 139 -16.71 9.20 -11.28
CA GLN A 139 -17.64 9.47 -10.19
C GLN A 139 -19.11 9.39 -10.62
N THR A 140 -19.42 9.21 -11.91
CA THR A 140 -20.82 9.00 -12.35
C THR A 140 -21.46 7.71 -11.84
N ASP A 141 -20.68 6.80 -11.23
CA ASP A 141 -21.22 5.63 -10.50
C ASP A 141 -21.24 5.82 -8.97
N ALA A 142 -20.79 6.98 -8.46
CA ALA A 142 -21.06 7.41 -7.09
C ALA A 142 -22.28 8.33 -7.12
N THR A 143 -23.45 7.70 -7.22
CA THR A 143 -24.77 8.20 -6.82
C THR A 143 -24.71 9.52 -6.06
N ASN A 144 -25.08 10.59 -6.78
CA ASN A 144 -25.60 11.89 -6.34
C ASN A 144 -25.42 12.19 -4.84
N GLY A 145 -24.67 13.24 -4.49
CA GLY A 145 -24.53 13.69 -3.09
C GLY A 145 -25.87 13.93 -2.35
N GLU A 146 -26.96 14.13 -3.09
CA GLU A 146 -28.34 14.16 -2.58
C GLU A 146 -28.85 12.78 -2.09
N GLU A 147 -28.53 11.69 -2.81
CA GLU A 147 -28.88 10.31 -2.42
C GLU A 147 -28.09 9.85 -1.19
N ILE A 148 -26.84 10.28 -1.05
CA ILE A 148 -26.03 10.00 0.14
C ILE A 148 -26.60 10.72 1.37
N LYS A 149 -27.00 11.99 1.23
CA LYS A 149 -27.66 12.74 2.31
C LYS A 149 -28.99 12.12 2.72
N GLU A 150 -29.78 11.66 1.75
CA GLU A 150 -31.05 10.99 2.04
C GLU A 150 -30.82 9.60 2.67
N SER A 151 -29.83 8.84 2.20
CA SER A 151 -29.45 7.55 2.79
C SER A 151 -28.95 7.71 4.24
N VAL A 152 -28.19 8.78 4.52
CA VAL A 152 -27.73 9.12 5.86
C VAL A 152 -28.89 9.48 6.77
N ARG A 153 -29.87 10.27 6.28
CA ARG A 153 -31.09 10.59 7.03
C ARG A 153 -31.92 9.34 7.32
N ILE A 154 -32.09 8.44 6.35
CA ILE A 154 -32.79 7.17 6.52
C ILE A 154 -32.06 6.29 7.54
N LEU A 155 -30.73 6.21 7.50
CA LEU A 155 -29.92 5.48 8.48
C LEU A 155 -30.07 6.04 9.90
N LEU A 156 -30.07 7.37 10.06
CA LEU A 156 -30.29 8.01 11.36
C LEU A 156 -31.72 7.79 11.87
N ALA A 157 -32.72 7.77 10.99
CA ALA A 157 -34.11 7.50 11.34
C ALA A 157 -34.40 6.01 11.61
N ALA A 158 -33.60 5.10 11.05
CA ALA A 158 -33.70 3.66 11.26
C ALA A 158 -32.99 3.16 12.53
N LEU A 159 -32.25 4.02 13.22
CA LEU A 159 -31.70 3.69 14.53
C LEU A 159 -32.86 3.53 15.53
N PRO A 160 -32.87 2.46 16.33
CA PRO A 160 -33.90 2.26 17.33
C PRO A 160 -33.88 3.43 18.31
N ALA A 161 -34.99 4.18 18.37
CA ALA A 161 -35.21 5.28 19.30
C ALA A 161 -35.43 4.79 20.75
N GLU A 162 -35.48 3.48 20.97
CA GLU A 162 -35.56 2.90 22.30
C GLU A 162 -34.15 2.66 22.83
N PRO A 163 -33.74 3.34 23.92
CA PRO A 163 -32.48 3.06 24.58
C PRO A 163 -32.54 1.62 25.09
N ILE A 164 -31.63 0.78 24.61
CA ILE A 164 -31.45 -0.59 25.10
C ILE A 164 -31.08 -0.48 26.59
N SER A 165 -32.08 -0.65 27.46
CA SER A 165 -32.05 -0.59 28.93
C SER A 165 -30.79 0.06 29.53
N SER A 166 -30.83 1.38 29.67
CA SER A 166 -29.78 2.24 30.27
C SER A 166 -29.65 2.09 31.80
N THR A 167 -30.07 0.96 32.38
CA THR A 167 -30.11 0.81 33.84
C THR A 167 -28.75 0.48 34.45
N ASP A 168 -27.83 -0.15 33.72
CA ASP A 168 -26.66 -0.78 34.33
C ASP A 168 -25.37 0.05 34.23
N PHE A 169 -25.34 1.10 33.38
CA PHE A 169 -24.12 1.88 33.09
C PHE A 169 -24.18 3.37 33.46
N LYS A 170 -25.14 3.82 34.27
CA LYS A 170 -25.32 5.24 34.64
C LYS A 170 -24.06 5.89 35.23
N GLU A 171 -23.24 5.12 35.96
CA GLU A 171 -21.99 5.62 36.55
C GLU A 171 -20.84 5.75 35.53
N GLN A 172 -20.91 5.04 34.41
CA GLN A 172 -19.86 4.98 33.38
C GLN A 172 -20.21 5.77 32.10
N GLU A 173 -21.43 6.31 32.01
CA GLU A 173 -21.94 7.04 30.85
C GLU A 173 -21.01 8.20 30.43
N GLY A 174 -20.47 8.94 31.41
CA GLY A 174 -19.49 10.00 31.15
C GLY A 174 -18.16 9.51 30.55
N ILE A 175 -17.70 8.32 30.96
CA ILE A 175 -16.48 7.69 30.41
C ILE A 175 -16.74 7.21 28.98
N ILE A 176 -17.90 6.61 28.74
CA ILE A 176 -18.33 6.12 27.42
C ILE A 176 -18.46 7.29 26.45
N PHE A 177 -19.05 8.41 26.90
CA PHE A 177 -19.13 9.65 26.13
C PHE A 177 -17.76 10.20 25.77
N TYR A 178 -16.81 10.17 26.70
CA TYR A 178 -15.42 10.58 26.46
C TYR A 178 -14.73 9.70 25.41
N VAL A 179 -14.86 8.37 25.51
CA VAL A 179 -14.29 7.41 24.56
C VAL A 179 -14.90 7.59 23.17
N ALA A 180 -16.22 7.76 23.09
CA ALA A 180 -16.93 8.04 21.85
C ALA A 180 -16.42 9.33 21.18
N GLY A 181 -16.17 10.39 21.96
CA GLY A 181 -15.58 11.63 21.46
C GLY A 181 -14.16 11.46 20.91
N PHE A 182 -13.34 10.61 21.54
CA PHE A 182 -12.00 10.29 21.04
C PHE A 182 -12.05 9.44 19.76
N ILE A 183 -12.95 8.48 19.67
CA ILE A 183 -13.16 7.65 18.46
C ILE A 183 -13.58 8.55 17.29
N SER A 184 -14.51 9.48 17.53
CA SER A 184 -14.95 10.48 16.55
C SER A 184 -13.78 11.28 15.97
N ARG A 185 -12.88 11.76 16.84
CA ARG A 185 -11.64 12.44 16.44
C ARG A 185 -10.73 11.55 15.58
N CYS A 186 -10.57 10.28 15.94
CA CYS A 186 -9.75 9.34 15.18
C CYS A 186 -10.32 9.06 13.78
N LEU A 187 -11.63 8.89 13.65
CA LEU A 187 -12.30 8.68 12.37
C LEU A 187 -12.13 9.87 11.43
N LEU A 188 -12.16 11.09 11.96
CA LEU A 188 -12.01 12.32 11.19
C LEU A 188 -10.57 12.64 10.78
N LYS A 189 -9.58 12.13 11.52
CA LYS A 189 -8.18 12.16 11.04
C LYS A 189 -7.99 11.33 9.77
N VAL A 190 -8.77 10.25 9.61
CA VAL A 190 -8.65 9.31 8.50
C VAL A 190 -9.46 9.76 7.28
N LYS A 191 -10.67 10.31 7.48
CA LYS A 191 -11.52 10.80 6.39
C LYS A 191 -11.95 12.26 6.59
N LYS A 192 -11.62 13.10 5.61
CA LYS A 192 -11.94 14.54 5.55
C LYS A 192 -13.11 14.81 4.59
N CYS A 193 -14.28 14.26 4.87
CA CYS A 193 -15.49 14.51 4.09
C CYS A 193 -16.46 15.36 4.91
N GLU A 194 -16.93 16.50 4.38
CA GLU A 194 -17.84 17.44 5.07
C GLU A 194 -19.11 16.74 5.57
N ASP A 195 -19.75 15.89 4.76
CA ASP A 195 -20.97 15.17 5.16
C ASP A 195 -20.71 14.11 6.26
N PHE A 196 -19.48 13.63 6.38
CA PHE A 196 -19.07 12.70 7.44
C PHE A 196 -18.82 13.43 8.77
N TYR A 197 -18.53 14.74 8.74
CA TYR A 197 -18.44 15.54 9.96
C TYR A 197 -19.80 15.63 10.67
N GLU A 198 -20.89 15.84 9.92
CA GLU A 198 -22.25 15.92 10.48
C GLU A 198 -22.75 14.59 11.05
N LEU A 199 -22.29 13.46 10.50
CA LEU A 199 -22.66 12.12 11.01
C LEU A 199 -21.94 11.77 12.32
N VAL A 200 -20.73 12.29 12.52
CA VAL A 200 -19.78 11.82 13.54
C VAL A 200 -19.66 12.79 14.73
N ILE A 201 -19.89 14.09 14.52
CA ILE A 201 -19.76 15.12 15.57
C ILE A 201 -21.04 15.96 15.68
N GLN A 202 -21.46 16.25 16.91
CA GLN A 202 -22.45 17.31 17.20
C GLN A 202 -21.81 18.70 17.38
N SER A 203 -20.64 18.80 18.00
CA SER A 203 -19.86 20.05 18.12
C SER A 203 -18.33 19.82 18.22
N GLN A 204 -17.56 20.75 17.67
CA GLN A 204 -16.08 20.74 17.62
C GLN A 204 -15.42 21.10 18.97
N GLY A 205 -16.20 21.30 20.04
CA GLY A 205 -15.71 21.64 21.38
C GLY A 205 -15.92 20.51 22.39
N PRO A 206 -15.26 20.56 23.57
CA PRO A 206 -15.64 19.72 24.70
C PRO A 206 -17.08 20.05 25.15
N PRO A 207 -17.87 19.07 25.61
CA PRO A 207 -19.23 19.30 26.05
C PRO A 207 -19.25 20.32 27.21
N SER A 208 -20.19 21.27 27.16
CA SER A 208 -20.45 22.14 28.30
C SER A 208 -21.16 21.32 29.39
N ILE A 209 -20.42 20.94 30.43
CA ILE A 209 -20.99 20.20 31.55
C ILE A 209 -21.91 21.15 32.33
N GLN A 210 -23.22 20.95 32.21
CA GLN A 210 -24.20 21.60 33.08
C GLN A 210 -24.48 20.63 34.24
N PHE A 211 -24.13 21.04 35.46
CA PHE A 211 -24.43 20.28 36.66
C PHE A 211 -25.76 20.77 37.22
N GLU A 212 -26.65 19.86 37.61
CA GLU A 212 -27.88 20.18 38.36
C GLU A 212 -27.52 20.88 39.69
N ASP A 213 -28.25 21.95 39.98
CA ASP A 213 -28.03 22.88 41.09
C ASP A 213 -28.25 22.20 42.46
N VAL A 214 -27.23 21.50 42.99
CA VAL A 214 -27.32 20.89 44.33
C VAL A 214 -26.38 21.48 45.38
N PHE A 215 -25.38 22.31 45.04
CA PHE A 215 -24.55 22.95 46.08
C PHE A 215 -24.05 24.36 45.70
N ASP A 216 -24.82 25.38 46.07
CA ASP A 216 -24.58 26.81 45.77
C ASP A 216 -23.30 27.42 46.37
N ASN A 217 -22.64 26.78 47.33
CA ASN A 217 -21.52 27.40 48.06
C ASN A 217 -20.11 26.84 47.73
N CYS A 218 -19.98 25.84 46.86
CA CYS A 218 -18.67 25.23 46.51
C CYS A 218 -18.42 25.18 44.98
N LEU A 219 -19.18 25.98 44.23
CA LEU A 219 -19.36 25.85 42.79
C LEU A 219 -18.16 26.36 41.97
N SER A 220 -17.36 27.30 42.49
CA SER A 220 -16.18 27.83 41.78
C SER A 220 -15.01 26.86 41.78
N ASP A 221 -14.67 26.30 42.95
CA ASP A 221 -13.48 25.48 43.14
C ASP A 221 -13.67 24.10 42.51
N PHE A 222 -14.90 23.58 42.57
CA PHE A 222 -15.26 22.33 41.91
C PHE A 222 -15.30 22.47 40.38
N LYS A 223 -15.82 23.58 39.84
CA LYS A 223 -15.76 23.88 38.39
C LYS A 223 -14.32 24.00 37.90
N LEU A 224 -13.42 24.57 38.71
CA LEU A 224 -12.01 24.71 38.38
C LEU A 224 -11.30 23.36 38.39
N ALA A 225 -11.52 22.52 39.41
CA ALA A 225 -11.00 21.16 39.48
C ALA A 225 -11.52 20.25 38.35
N SER A 226 -12.80 20.38 37.98
CA SER A 226 -13.38 19.63 36.86
C SER A 226 -12.81 20.06 35.51
N LYS A 227 -12.57 21.36 35.32
CA LYS A 227 -11.91 21.88 34.13
C LYS A 227 -10.45 21.42 34.04
N GLU A 228 -9.71 21.45 35.16
CA GLU A 228 -8.35 20.91 35.25
C GLU A 228 -8.29 19.40 34.96
N PHE A 229 -9.25 18.62 35.47
CA PHE A 229 -9.33 17.19 35.16
C PHE A 229 -9.62 16.95 33.68
N THR A 230 -10.57 17.70 33.11
CA THR A 230 -10.91 17.60 31.68
C THR A 230 -9.71 17.99 30.82
N ASP A 231 -8.94 19.02 31.20
CA ASP A 231 -7.73 19.44 30.50
C ASP A 231 -6.57 18.44 30.67
N GLN A 232 -6.41 17.79 31.83
CA GLN A 232 -5.43 16.71 32.03
C GLN A 232 -5.74 15.49 31.16
N VAL A 233 -7.02 15.14 31.02
CA VAL A 233 -7.46 13.99 30.25
C VAL A 233 -7.48 14.31 28.75
N ASN A 234 -7.80 15.56 28.37
CA ASN A 234 -7.83 16.04 26.99
C ASN A 234 -6.43 16.19 26.40
N ARG A 235 -5.98 15.17 25.66
CA ARG A 235 -4.73 15.21 24.85
C ARG A 235 -4.88 16.04 23.57
N GLY A 236 -5.48 17.23 23.67
CA GLY A 236 -5.52 18.25 22.63
C GLY A 236 -6.43 17.95 21.44
N GLY A 237 -7.69 17.60 21.68
CA GLY A 237 -8.70 17.56 20.60
C GLY A 237 -9.95 16.74 20.89
N LEU A 238 -10.43 16.76 22.13
CA LEU A 238 -11.69 16.14 22.49
C LEU A 238 -12.85 16.80 21.71
N MET A 239 -13.73 15.98 21.15
CA MET A 239 -14.89 16.39 20.36
C MET A 239 -16.15 15.80 20.98
N THR A 240 -17.30 16.47 20.84
CA THR A 240 -18.58 15.84 21.21
C THR A 240 -19.02 14.84 20.15
N PRO A 241 -19.14 13.54 20.48
CA PRO A 241 -19.60 12.54 19.53
C PRO A 241 -21.07 12.77 19.15
N SER A 242 -21.47 12.26 17.99
CA SER A 242 -22.90 12.12 17.66
C SER A 242 -23.55 10.99 18.47
N ASP A 243 -24.87 11.07 18.64
CA ASP A 243 -25.66 10.04 19.32
C ASP A 243 -25.43 8.65 18.72
N LEU A 244 -25.22 8.57 17.39
CA LEU A 244 -24.89 7.32 16.71
C LEU A 244 -23.62 6.68 17.28
N ILE A 245 -22.54 7.45 17.46
CA ILE A 245 -21.26 6.92 17.95
C ILE A 245 -21.35 6.60 19.44
N HIS A 246 -22.07 7.41 20.20
CA HIS A 246 -22.33 7.14 21.60
C HIS A 246 -23.10 5.82 21.79
N MET A 247 -24.20 5.64 21.05
CA MET A 247 -25.00 4.40 21.06
C MET A 247 -24.21 3.20 20.55
N THR A 248 -23.36 3.38 19.54
CA THR A 248 -22.47 2.31 19.06
C THR A 248 -21.50 1.88 20.15
N CYS A 249 -20.90 2.82 20.88
CA CYS A 249 -20.00 2.51 21.99
C CYS A 249 -20.72 1.78 23.13
N LEU A 250 -21.95 2.19 23.44
CA LEU A 250 -22.81 1.49 24.41
C LEU A 250 -23.11 0.05 23.97
N CYS A 251 -23.49 -0.15 22.70
CA CYS A 251 -23.75 -1.47 22.15
C CYS A 251 -22.49 -2.36 22.17
N CYS A 252 -21.32 -1.80 21.84
CA CYS A 252 -20.06 -2.53 21.91
C CYS A 252 -19.72 -2.97 23.34
N LEU A 253 -19.97 -2.11 24.33
CA LEU A 253 -19.74 -2.44 25.74
C LEU A 253 -20.71 -3.51 26.23
N GLN A 254 -21.99 -3.40 25.88
CA GLN A 254 -23.00 -4.42 26.17
C GLN A 254 -22.64 -5.76 25.53
N LEU A 255 -22.22 -5.77 24.27
CA LEU A 255 -21.77 -6.97 23.58
C LEU A 255 -20.51 -7.56 24.23
N GLN A 256 -19.58 -6.72 24.69
CA GLN A 256 -18.43 -7.18 25.47
C GLN A 256 -18.90 -7.87 26.75
N CYS A 257 -19.77 -7.25 27.55
CA CYS A 257 -20.30 -7.88 28.76
C CYS A 257 -21.01 -9.20 28.44
N LEU A 258 -21.87 -9.24 27.43
CA LEU A 258 -22.56 -10.48 27.01
C LEU A 258 -21.61 -11.61 26.61
N ILE A 259 -20.48 -11.30 25.96
CA ILE A 259 -19.49 -12.30 25.56
C ILE A 259 -18.66 -12.79 26.76
N PHE A 260 -18.37 -11.92 27.72
CA PHE A 260 -17.45 -12.23 28.82
C PHE A 260 -18.15 -12.59 30.15
N ASP A 261 -19.45 -12.35 30.28
CA ASP A 261 -20.24 -12.75 31.46
C ASP A 261 -20.72 -14.21 31.36
N ASP A 262 -20.90 -14.73 30.14
CA ASP A 262 -21.27 -16.12 29.88
C ASP A 262 -20.07 -16.95 29.38
N LYS A 263 -19.71 -17.99 30.13
CA LYS A 263 -18.52 -18.81 29.87
C LYS A 263 -18.61 -19.62 28.58
N GLU A 264 -19.82 -19.94 28.11
CA GLU A 264 -20.03 -20.68 26.86
C GLU A 264 -19.77 -19.80 25.64
N THR A 265 -20.27 -18.56 25.65
CA THR A 265 -20.02 -17.59 24.57
C THR A 265 -18.57 -17.09 24.55
N GLU A 266 -17.93 -16.96 25.71
CA GLU A 266 -16.51 -16.63 25.82
C GLU A 266 -15.64 -17.69 25.12
N GLN A 267 -15.88 -18.98 25.42
CA GLN A 267 -15.12 -20.08 24.80
C GLN A 267 -15.37 -20.17 23.30
N LEU A 268 -16.60 -19.92 22.86
CA LEU A 268 -16.95 -19.90 21.44
C LEU A 268 -16.25 -18.73 20.72
N PHE A 269 -16.22 -17.53 21.30
CA PHE A 269 -15.49 -16.38 20.76
C PHE A 269 -13.98 -16.63 20.70
N LEU A 270 -13.38 -17.19 21.76
CA LEU A 270 -11.95 -17.53 21.82
C LEU A 270 -11.57 -18.66 20.86
N SER A 271 -12.52 -19.52 20.47
CA SER A 271 -12.30 -20.61 19.50
C SER A 271 -12.32 -20.15 18.04
N MET A 272 -12.76 -18.92 17.74
CA MET A 272 -12.80 -18.39 16.38
C MET A 272 -11.37 -18.11 15.87
N SER A 273 -11.03 -18.69 14.72
CA SER A 273 -9.67 -18.70 14.15
C SER A 273 -9.18 -17.36 13.55
N ASP A 274 -10.03 -16.35 13.45
CA ASP A 274 -9.68 -15.03 12.89
C ASP A 274 -9.76 -13.92 13.95
N HIS A 275 -8.67 -13.73 14.69
CA HIS A 275 -8.56 -12.69 15.74
C HIS A 275 -8.27 -11.27 15.20
N ARG A 276 -8.56 -10.97 13.93
CA ARG A 276 -8.31 -9.65 13.34
C ARG A 276 -9.44 -9.22 12.40
N ILE A 277 -10.39 -8.49 12.95
CA ILE A 277 -11.14 -7.45 12.25
C ILE A 277 -10.67 -6.11 12.83
#